data_AF-A0AB39SAN2-F1
#
_entry.id   AF-A0AB39SAN2-F1
#
_cell.length_a   1.000
_cell.length_b   1.000
_cell.length_c   1.000
_cell.angle_alpha   90.00
_cell.angle_beta   90.00
_cell.angle_gamma   90.00
#
_symmetry.space_group_name_H-M   'P 1'
#
loop_
_entity.id
_entity.type
_entity.pdbx_description
1 polymer ?
#
loop_
_entity_poly.entity_id
_entity_poly.type
_entity_poly.pdbx_seq_one_letter_code
_entity_poly.pdbx_strand_id
1 'polypeptide(L)'
;MTSREIRIPLDEAVTVLQDLNEFVVSLDRLGSRMASGTADEHTVGTFVLDWDVARRLSRARRFISVALDAQLSEEENAEIDALCDEGRFYGDESER
;
A
#
# COMPACT_ATOMS: atom_id res chain seq x y z
N MET A 1 9.24 16.33 16.25
CA MET A 1 10.12 15.27 15.71
C MET A 1 11.27 15.94 14.98
N THR A 2 12.52 15.60 15.31
CA THR A 2 13.67 15.98 14.50
C THR A 2 13.51 15.36 13.10
N SER A 3 13.90 16.09 12.05
CA SER A 3 13.87 15.57 10.69
C SER A 3 14.90 14.44 10.60
N ARG A 4 14.43 13.19 10.53
CA ARG A 4 15.23 11.98 10.28
C ARG A 4 14.93 11.51 8.87
N GLU A 5 15.98 11.10 8.17
CA GLU A 5 15.88 10.52 6.84
C GLU A 5 15.96 9.00 6.94
N ILE A 6 15.18 8.32 6.10
CA ILE A 6 15.25 6.87 5.91
C ILE A 6 15.98 6.63 4.59
N ARG A 7 17.04 5.83 4.62
CA ARG A 7 17.74 5.41 3.40
C ARG A 7 17.13 4.15 2.81
N ILE A 8 16.82 4.20 1.51
CA ILE A 8 16.32 3.07 0.71
C ILE A 8 17.15 3.02 -0.58
N PRO A 9 17.52 1.84 -1.10
CA PRO A 9 18.10 1.71 -2.43
C PRO A 9 17.23 2.40 -3.49
N LEU A 10 17.85 3.16 -4.39
CA LEU A 10 17.13 3.98 -5.37
C LEU A 10 16.28 3.13 -6.32
N ASP A 11 16.79 1.97 -6.73
CA ASP A 11 16.09 1.01 -7.59
C ASP A 11 14.84 0.42 -6.90
N GLU A 12 14.93 0.11 -5.61
CA GLU A 12 13.78 -0.32 -4.81
C GLU A 12 12.76 0.82 -4.67
N ALA A 13 13.21 2.04 -4.36
CA ALA A 13 12.34 3.20 -4.26
C ALA A 13 11.62 3.51 -5.58
N VAL A 14 12.33 3.45 -6.71
CA VAL A 14 11.74 3.64 -8.05
C VAL A 14 10.72 2.54 -8.35
N THR A 15 11.02 1.28 -8.02
CA THR A 15 10.08 0.16 -8.23
C THR A 15 8.79 0.38 -7.43
N VAL A 16 8.90 0.74 -6.15
CA VAL A 16 7.75 1.04 -5.30
C VAL A 16 6.95 2.23 -5.84
N LEU A 17 7.61 3.31 -6.25
CA LEU A 17 6.93 4.47 -6.82
C LEU A 17 6.20 4.16 -8.12
N GLN A 18 6.77 3.30 -8.98
CA GLN A 18 6.12 2.85 -10.20
C GLN A 18 4.85 2.05 -9.90
N ASP A 19 4.95 1.06 -9.01
CA ASP A 19 3.81 0.25 -8.56
C ASP A 19 2.70 1.13 -7.98
N LEU A 20 3.05 2.03 -7.05
CA LEU A 20 2.08 2.93 -6.40
C LEU A 20 1.41 3.86 -7.42
N ASN A 21 2.17 4.46 -8.35
CA ASN A 21 1.60 5.33 -9.38
C ASN A 21 0.64 4.57 -10.30
N GLU A 22 1.02 3.36 -10.72
CA GLU A 22 0.18 2.51 -11.56
C GLU A 22 -1.15 2.18 -10.86
N PHE A 23 -1.11 1.88 -9.57
CA PHE A 23 -2.33 1.57 -8.81
C PHE A 23 -3.20 2.80 -8.56
N VAL A 24 -2.62 3.93 -8.17
CA VAL A 24 -3.38 5.18 -7.95
C VAL A 24 -4.11 5.60 -9.22
N VAL A 25 -3.40 5.63 -10.36
CA VAL A 25 -4.00 6.02 -11.65
C VAL A 25 -5.06 5.02 -12.09
N SER A 26 -4.84 3.72 -11.89
CA SER A 26 -5.80 2.70 -12.29
C SER A 26 -7.06 2.72 -11.42
N LEU A 27 -6.91 2.90 -10.10
CA LEU A 27 -8.02 3.01 -9.16
C LEU A 27 -8.86 4.26 -9.42
N ASP A 28 -8.25 5.40 -9.73
CA ASP A 28 -8.97 6.63 -10.12
C ASP A 28 -9.84 6.43 -11.37
N ARG A 29 -9.26 5.79 -12.40
CA ARG A 29 -9.98 5.45 -13.64
C ARG A 29 -11.10 4.44 -13.39
N LEU A 30 -10.85 3.41 -12.58
CA LEU A 30 -11.85 2.41 -12.22
C LEU A 30 -12.99 3.04 -11.43
N GLY A 31 -12.68 3.89 -10.44
CA GLY A 31 -13.67 4.64 -9.67
C GLY A 31 -14.57 5.51 -10.56
N SER A 32 -13.96 6.24 -11.51
CA SER A 32 -14.69 7.03 -12.50
C SER A 32 -15.60 6.17 -13.39
N ARG A 33 -15.12 4.99 -13.81
CA ARG A 33 -15.90 4.04 -14.61
C ARG A 33 -17.05 3.41 -13.83
N MET A 34 -16.86 3.10 -12.55
CA MET A 34 -17.94 2.61 -11.68
C MET A 34 -19.02 3.69 -11.51
N ALA A 35 -18.63 4.95 -11.28
CA ALA A 35 -19.57 6.06 -11.14
C ALA A 35 -20.40 6.32 -12.42
N SER A 36 -19.84 6.01 -13.59
CA SER A 36 -20.53 6.12 -14.89
C SER A 36 -21.28 4.84 -15.32
N GLY A 37 -21.23 3.77 -14.52
CA GLY A 37 -21.86 2.48 -14.83
C GLY A 37 -21.15 1.68 -15.92
N THR A 38 -19.88 1.98 -16.23
CA THR A 38 -19.06 1.31 -17.26
C THR A 38 -18.00 0.37 -16.70
N ALA A 39 -17.99 0.18 -15.37
CA ALA A 39 -17.25 -0.83 -14.65
C ALA A 39 -18.08 -1.29 -13.45
N ASP A 40 -17.82 -2.51 -13.00
CA ASP A 40 -18.48 -3.19 -11.89
C ASP A 40 -17.45 -3.86 -10.96
N GLU A 41 -17.94 -4.54 -9.92
CA GLU A 41 -17.11 -5.27 -8.96
C GLU A 41 -16.20 -6.30 -9.65
N HIS A 42 -16.69 -6.97 -10.69
CA HIS A 42 -15.90 -7.92 -11.48
C HIS A 42 -14.71 -7.22 -12.17
N THR A 43 -14.91 -6.03 -12.72
CA THR A 43 -13.86 -5.23 -13.35
C THR A 43 -12.77 -4.85 -12.35
N VAL A 44 -13.15 -4.48 -11.12
CA VAL A 44 -12.19 -4.17 -10.04
C VAL A 44 -11.45 -5.42 -9.58
N GLY A 45 -12.17 -6.53 -9.39
CA GLY A 45 -11.57 -7.81 -9.03
C GLY A 45 -10.53 -8.29 -10.05
N THR A 46 -10.84 -8.13 -11.35
CA THR A 46 -9.92 -8.45 -12.45
C THR A 46 -8.65 -7.60 -12.36
N PHE A 47 -8.76 -6.29 -12.11
CA PHE A 47 -7.59 -5.45 -11.90
C PHE A 47 -6.73 -5.94 -10.72
N VAL A 48 -7.35 -6.25 -9.57
CA VAL A 48 -6.61 -6.70 -8.39
C VAL A 48 -5.88 -8.03 -8.64
N LEU A 49 -6.54 -8.98 -9.29
CA LEU A 49 -6.03 -10.32 -9.54
C LEU A 49 -5.01 -10.35 -10.68
N ASP A 50 -5.38 -9.86 -11.87
CA ASP A 50 -4.56 -9.99 -13.08
C ASP A 50 -3.27 -9.16 -12.98
N TRP A 51 -3.29 -8.07 -12.20
CA TRP A 51 -2.14 -7.18 -12.05
C TRP A 51 -1.34 -7.45 -10.77
N ASP A 52 -1.68 -8.52 -10.04
CA ASP A 52 -1.01 -8.93 -8.81
C ASP A 52 -0.89 -7.80 -7.77
N VAL A 53 -1.92 -6.96 -7.67
CA VAL A 53 -1.87 -5.70 -6.90
C VAL A 53 -1.50 -5.97 -5.44
N ALA A 54 -2.13 -6.97 -4.82
CA ALA A 54 -1.85 -7.33 -3.43
C ALA A 54 -0.39 -7.77 -3.21
N ARG A 55 0.17 -8.56 -4.13
CA ARG A 55 1.55 -9.04 -4.06
C ARG A 55 2.55 -7.87 -4.19
N ARG A 56 2.30 -6.95 -5.12
CA ARG A 56 3.13 -5.76 -5.36
C ARG A 56 3.08 -4.78 -4.19
N LEU A 57 1.88 -4.52 -3.64
CA LEU A 57 1.72 -3.72 -2.42
C LEU A 57 2.40 -4.37 -1.19
N SER A 58 2.27 -5.69 -1.02
CA SER A 58 2.96 -6.42 0.05
C SER A 58 4.48 -6.28 -0.06
N ARG A 59 5.02 -6.39 -1.28
CA ARG A 59 6.43 -6.15 -1.56
C ARG A 59 6.85 -4.72 -1.23
N ALA A 60 6.07 -3.72 -1.65
CA ALA A 60 6.33 -2.32 -1.34
C ALA A 60 6.34 -2.04 0.17
N ARG A 61 5.33 -2.53 0.89
CA ARG A 61 5.25 -2.44 2.36
C ARG A 61 6.50 -3.04 3.00
N ARG A 62 6.89 -4.25 2.59
CA ARG A 62 8.07 -4.93 3.13
C ARG A 62 9.35 -4.12 2.97
N PHE A 63 9.56 -3.50 1.80
CA PHE A 63 10.75 -2.67 1.59
C PHE A 63 10.80 -1.48 2.53
N ILE A 64 9.68 -0.80 2.72
CA ILE A 64 9.57 0.34 3.64
C ILE A 64 9.81 -0.13 5.09
N SER A 65 9.16 -1.23 5.52
CA SER A 65 9.35 -1.79 6.87
C SER A 65 10.80 -2.17 7.14
N VAL A 66 11.47 -2.88 6.21
CA VAL A 66 12.88 -3.26 6.39
C VAL A 66 13.79 -2.02 6.49
N ALA A 67 13.51 -0.97 5.72
CA ALA A 67 14.29 0.26 5.79
C ALA A 67 14.08 1.01 7.12
N LEU A 68 12.86 0.96 7.67
CA LEU A 68 12.54 1.48 9.00
C LEU A 68 13.25 0.68 10.09
N ASP A 69 13.11 -0.65 10.08
CA ASP A 69 13.72 -1.55 11.06
C ASP A 69 15.24 -1.36 11.18
N ALA A 70 15.92 -1.09 10.06
CA ALA A 70 17.35 -0.88 10.02
C ALA A 70 17.82 0.45 10.67
N GLN A 71 16.92 1.40 10.88
CA GLN A 71 17.24 2.79 11.28
C GLN A 71 16.54 3.26 12.56
N LEU A 72 15.63 2.46 13.09
CA LEU A 72 14.81 2.75 14.26
C LEU A 72 15.14 1.80 15.42
N SER A 73 14.89 2.25 16.66
CA SER A 73 14.96 1.36 17.82
C SER A 73 13.79 0.38 17.83
N GLU A 74 13.89 -0.65 18.69
CA GLU A 74 12.77 -1.60 18.90
C GLU A 74 11.50 -0.88 19.37
N GLU A 75 11.61 0.13 20.25
CA GLU A 75 10.44 0.89 20.69
C GLU A 75 9.82 1.71 19.55
N GLU A 76 10.65 2.33 18.70
CA GLU A 76 10.18 3.11 17.55
C GLU A 76 9.49 2.23 16.50
N ASN A 77 10.01 1.03 16.25
CA ASN A 77 9.36 0.07 15.35
C ASN A 77 8.02 -0.42 15.91
N ALA A 78 7.97 -0.72 17.23
CA ALA A 78 6.72 -1.13 17.88
C ALA A 78 5.65 -0.03 17.82
N GLU A 79 6.03 1.25 17.94
CA GLU A 79 5.12 2.38 17.76
C GLU A 79 4.57 2.45 16.33
N ILE A 80 5.43 2.26 15.31
CA ILE A 80 5.00 2.25 13.91
C ILE A 80 4.08 1.07 13.59
N ASP A 81 4.37 -0.12 14.11
CA ASP A 81 3.52 -1.29 13.91
C ASP A 81 2.13 -1.05 14.52
N ALA A 82 2.06 -0.51 15.73
CA ALA A 82 0.79 -0.13 16.35
C ALA A 82 -0.01 0.88 15.51
N LEU A 83 0.66 1.89 14.94
CA LEU A 83 0.02 2.86 14.04
C LEU A 83 -0.48 2.21 12.74
N CYS A 84 0.22 1.20 12.23
CA CYS A 84 -0.23 0.46 11.04
C CYS A 84 -1.47 -0.39 11.35
N ASP A 85 -1.54 -0.97 12.54
CA ASP A 85 -2.67 -1.81 13.00
C ASP A 85 -3.93 -0.98 13.31
N GLU A 86 -3.81 0.32 13.54
CA GLU A 86 -4.95 1.25 13.64
C GLU A 86 -5.63 1.55 12.28
N GLY A 87 -5.12 0.97 11.19
CA GLY A 87 -5.68 1.11 9.85
C GLY A 87 -7.13 0.61 9.74
N ARG A 88 -7.85 1.10 8.71
CA ARG A 88 -9.15 0.55 8.33
C ARG A 88 -8.96 -0.59 7.31
N PHE A 89 -9.29 -1.82 7.71
CA PHE A 89 -9.17 -3.00 6.85
C PHE A 89 -10.53 -3.42 6.30
N TYR A 90 -10.56 -3.84 5.04
CA TYR A 90 -11.76 -4.35 4.40
C TYR A 90 -12.02 -5.79 4.86
N GLY A 91 -13.26 -6.10 5.24
CA GLY A 91 -13.63 -7.41 5.79
C GLY A 91 -13.46 -7.54 7.31
N ASP A 92 -12.95 -6.50 7.99
CA ASP A 92 -13.10 -6.35 9.45
C ASP A 92 -14.53 -5.91 9.78
N GLU A 93 -15.50 -6.76 9.41
CA GLU A 93 -16.80 -6.76 10.05
C GLU A 93 -16.61 -7.43 11.42
N SER A 94 -16.23 -6.63 12.42
CA SER A 94 -16.85 -6.86 13.72
C SER A 94 -18.34 -6.64 13.50
N GLU A 95 -19.10 -7.73 13.47
CA GLU A 95 -20.55 -7.76 13.56
C GLU A 95 -21.03 -6.64 14.50
N ARG A 96 -21.79 -5.68 13.96
CA ARG A 96 -22.64 -4.78 14.74
C ARG A 96 -24.00 -4.68 14.09
#